data_AF-A0A093ZMN9-F1
#
_entry.id   AF-A0A093ZMN9-F1
#
_cell.length_a   1.000
_cell.length_b   1.000
_cell.length_c   1.000
_cell.angle_alpha   90.00
_cell.angle_beta   90.00
_cell.angle_gamma   90.00
#
_symmetry.space_group_name_H-M   'P 1'
#
loop_
_entity.id
_entity.type
_entity.pdbx_description
1 polymer ?
#
loop_
_entity_poly.entity_id
_entity_poly.type
_entity_poly.pdbx_seq_one_letter_code
_entity_poly.pdbx_strand_id
1 'polypeptide(L)'
;MKASGQLQSGTTTASRIRSRDIHRLRPQAQSRARTSSSPAPTPSPPPFSSTSCSAGLKIENPQKTIDPDLFWDDDGTVYMASGWGGAIDLDTGAASPVTRIWNGTGGSNPVNEWPTAAPVKGGVMSGWHLAPAAGMEGPGGEKGEIRVDGADVVDFLCGEEIPGDWVRYCVPVESSYVVSPAGYEGRLRLTPEAANLTGTAEARGEAVTFVGRRQGVTLFEYSVDLEFTATIEGEEAGVTVFISREQHVDLGIIGEGGGRQLRFSATTFGKPNATAPEERVVDIPPSWGGKVRLQVEARDDKSYTFSAASTHGKHEVLEMGRAGADIVTSGTGRFVGTLVGAYATTNDGMGSTKAYLGRWRYTPLKQKVGEGVYVDVKGSGR
;
A
#
# COMPACT_ATOMS: atom_id res chain seq x y z
N MET A 1 -15.85 79.84 -10.03
CA MET A 1 -15.09 80.36 -8.86
C MET A 1 -15.15 79.27 -7.79
N LYS A 2 -14.05 78.54 -7.51
CA LYS A 2 -13.17 78.68 -6.32
C LYS A 2 -13.97 78.80 -5.01
N ALA A 3 -13.76 78.03 -3.93
CA ALA A 3 -12.56 77.36 -3.42
C ALA A 3 -12.98 76.24 -2.41
N SER A 4 -12.35 75.05 -2.37
CA SER A 4 -11.16 74.63 -1.60
C SER A 4 -11.44 74.06 -0.19
N GLY A 5 -11.11 72.79 0.00
CA GLY A 5 -10.93 72.12 1.29
C GLY A 5 -10.11 70.84 1.08
N GLN A 6 -8.86 70.85 1.54
CA GLN A 6 -7.83 69.83 1.31
C GLN A 6 -8.10 68.53 2.09
N LEU A 7 -7.80 67.38 1.47
CA LEU A 7 -7.50 66.13 2.18
C LEU A 7 -6.09 65.68 1.76
N GLN A 8 -5.25 65.48 2.77
CA GLN A 8 -3.84 65.13 2.63
C GLN A 8 -3.64 63.68 2.16
N SER A 9 -2.53 63.51 1.46
CA SER A 9 -2.00 62.31 0.85
C SER A 9 -1.55 61.24 1.84
N GLY A 10 -1.94 59.98 1.59
CA GLY A 10 -1.29 58.78 2.11
C GLY A 10 -1.11 57.77 0.98
N THR A 11 0.01 57.87 0.27
CA THR A 11 0.39 57.00 -0.85
C THR A 11 0.84 55.64 -0.32
N THR A 12 0.06 54.58 -0.52
CA THR A 12 0.57 53.20 -0.35
C THR A 12 0.88 52.65 -1.74
N THR A 13 2.17 52.65 -2.07
CA THR A 13 2.70 52.13 -3.34
C THR A 13 2.44 50.63 -3.43
N ALA A 14 1.53 50.24 -4.32
CA ALA A 14 1.42 48.87 -4.79
C ALA A 14 2.66 48.52 -5.62
N SER A 15 3.66 47.88 -5.02
CA SER A 15 4.78 47.33 -5.78
C SER A 15 4.35 46.00 -6.41
N ARG A 16 4.19 45.99 -7.73
CA ARG A 16 4.29 44.79 -8.57
C ARG A 16 5.63 44.10 -8.26
N ILE A 17 5.60 42.97 -7.56
CA ILE A 17 6.74 42.06 -7.52
C ILE A 17 6.69 41.22 -8.78
N ARG A 18 7.61 41.52 -9.69
CA ARG A 18 7.93 40.68 -10.84
C ARG A 18 8.61 39.42 -10.31
N SER A 19 8.08 38.25 -10.69
CA SER A 19 8.76 36.97 -10.54
C SER A 19 10.09 37.02 -11.32
N ARG A 20 11.20 37.06 -10.59
CA ARG A 20 12.54 36.71 -11.06
C ARG A 20 13.25 35.95 -9.95
N ASP A 21 13.53 34.69 -10.26
CA ASP A 21 14.68 33.89 -9.83
C ASP A 21 14.94 33.72 -8.33
N ILE A 22 14.36 32.65 -7.75
CA ILE A 22 14.95 31.95 -6.60
C ILE A 22 14.85 30.43 -6.84
N HIS A 23 15.82 29.87 -7.57
CA HIS A 23 16.16 28.45 -7.47
C HIS A 23 17.49 28.31 -6.74
N ARG A 24 17.41 28.07 -5.42
CA ARG A 24 18.49 27.41 -4.65
C ARG A 24 17.96 26.06 -4.20
N LEU A 25 18.63 25.00 -4.63
CA LEU A 25 18.54 23.66 -4.06
C LEU A 25 18.73 23.78 -2.54
N ARG A 26 17.80 23.23 -1.75
CA ARG A 26 18.04 23.07 -0.31
C ARG A 26 18.93 21.84 -0.12
N PRO A 27 20.18 21.97 0.34
CA PRO A 27 20.94 20.81 0.81
C PRO A 27 20.17 20.13 1.94
N GLN A 28 20.19 18.79 2.00
CA GLN A 28 19.76 18.07 3.19
C GLN A 28 20.67 18.54 4.35
N ALA A 29 20.05 19.06 5.40
CA ALA A 29 20.76 19.69 6.50
C ALA A 29 20.73 18.73 7.70
N GLN A 30 21.90 18.17 8.04
CA GLN A 30 22.09 17.52 9.33
C GLN A 30 22.70 18.54 10.30
N SER A 31 22.17 18.58 11.51
CA SER A 31 22.72 19.38 12.61
C SER A 31 22.94 18.45 13.80
N ARG A 32 24.12 18.54 14.42
CA ARG A 32 24.46 17.76 15.61
C ARG A 32 24.53 18.71 16.80
N ALA A 33 23.75 18.45 17.84
CA ALA A 33 23.82 19.14 19.13
C ALA A 33 24.36 18.19 20.20
N ARG A 34 25.06 18.73 21.21
CA ARG A 34 25.74 17.93 22.24
C ARG A 34 24.81 17.53 23.40
N THR A 35 23.62 18.10 23.48
CA THR A 35 22.56 17.79 24.46
C THR A 35 21.20 17.93 23.78
N SER A 36 20.25 17.06 24.11
CA SER A 36 18.93 17.05 23.49
C SER A 36 18.03 18.24 23.90
N SER A 37 18.29 18.92 25.04
CA SER A 37 17.55 20.14 25.45
C SER A 37 18.04 20.78 26.78
N SER A 38 18.64 21.99 26.74
CA SER A 38 18.79 23.06 27.78
C SER A 38 19.31 22.75 29.23
N PRO A 39 19.80 23.77 30.00
CA PRO A 39 20.94 23.60 30.90
C PRO A 39 20.58 23.24 32.34
N ALA A 40 21.24 22.21 32.89
CA ALA A 40 21.40 22.03 34.33
C ALA A 40 22.89 22.22 34.67
N PRO A 41 23.26 23.08 35.65
CA PRO A 41 24.66 23.26 36.01
C PRO A 41 25.12 22.04 36.81
N THR A 42 25.99 21.23 36.22
CA THR A 42 26.80 20.24 36.95
C THR A 42 28.11 20.91 37.39
N PRO A 43 28.61 20.68 38.62
CA PRO A 43 29.81 21.33 39.15
C PRO A 43 31.13 20.68 38.69
N SER A 44 31.09 19.77 37.72
CA SER A 44 32.29 19.13 37.14
C SER A 44 32.72 19.84 35.85
N PRO A 45 34.03 20.10 35.63
CA PRO A 45 34.49 20.61 34.34
C PRO A 45 34.02 19.66 33.22
N PRO A 46 33.50 20.18 32.09
CA PRO A 46 32.98 19.35 31.03
C PRO A 46 34.10 18.42 30.52
N PRO A 47 33.82 17.12 30.27
CA PRO A 47 34.86 16.18 29.82
C PRO A 47 35.45 16.53 28.44
N PHE A 48 34.92 17.56 27.76
CA PHE A 48 35.38 17.97 26.44
C PHE A 48 35.33 19.50 26.27
N SER A 49 36.36 20.03 25.60
CA SER A 49 36.54 21.44 25.25
C SER A 49 35.57 21.92 24.17
N SER A 50 35.22 23.22 24.15
CA SER A 50 34.44 23.88 23.08
C SER A 50 35.08 23.81 21.69
N THR A 51 36.36 23.45 21.59
CA THR A 51 37.05 23.13 20.33
C THR A 51 36.72 21.75 19.75
N SER A 52 35.92 20.92 20.42
CA SER A 52 35.56 19.58 19.93
C SER A 52 34.31 19.54 19.01
N CYS A 53 33.83 20.70 18.55
CA CYS A 53 32.87 20.78 17.45
C CYS A 53 33.63 20.98 16.14
N SER A 54 33.73 19.94 15.31
CA SER A 54 34.20 20.05 13.94
C SER A 54 33.10 20.57 13.01
N ALA A 55 33.48 21.02 11.81
CA ALA A 55 32.52 21.13 10.71
C ALA A 55 31.79 19.79 10.57
N GLY A 56 30.46 19.80 10.49
CA GLY A 56 29.67 18.57 10.41
C GLY A 56 30.10 17.71 9.23
N LEU A 57 30.12 16.39 9.41
CA LEU A 57 30.35 15.44 8.33
C LEU A 57 29.22 15.60 7.31
N LYS A 58 29.58 15.97 6.08
CA LYS A 58 28.61 16.05 5.00
C LYS A 58 28.51 14.68 4.35
N ILE A 59 27.41 13.98 4.64
CA ILE A 59 27.13 12.68 4.03
C ILE A 59 26.68 12.91 2.58
N GLU A 60 27.26 12.15 1.66
CA GLU A 60 26.84 12.13 0.27
C GLU A 60 25.44 11.53 0.13
N ASN A 61 24.59 12.19 -0.65
CA ASN A 61 23.31 11.64 -1.10
C ASN A 61 23.38 11.40 -2.62
N PRO A 62 24.15 10.39 -3.08
CA PRO A 62 24.23 10.08 -4.51
C PRO A 62 22.87 9.64 -5.07
N GLN A 63 21.97 9.18 -4.19
CA GLN A 63 20.62 8.71 -4.51
C GLN A 63 19.69 9.86 -4.91
N LYS A 64 19.99 11.11 -4.50
CA LYS A 64 19.10 12.28 -4.62
C LYS A 64 17.69 12.00 -4.07
N THR A 65 17.60 11.12 -3.07
CA THR A 65 16.35 10.71 -2.42
C THR A 65 16.07 11.59 -1.21
N ILE A 66 14.84 11.49 -0.71
CA ILE A 66 14.40 12.14 0.53
C ILE A 66 14.18 11.07 1.61
N ASP A 67 14.07 11.51 2.86
CA ASP A 67 13.83 10.69 4.04
C ASP A 67 14.86 9.56 4.28
N PRO A 68 16.19 9.85 4.26
CA PRO A 68 17.20 8.86 4.62
C PRO A 68 17.26 8.67 6.14
N ASP A 69 17.43 7.42 6.56
CA ASP A 69 17.84 7.06 7.92
C ASP A 69 19.20 6.35 7.90
N LEU A 70 19.94 6.42 9.01
CA LEU A 70 21.24 5.76 9.17
C LEU A 70 21.12 4.55 10.09
N PHE A 71 21.65 3.43 9.65
CA PHE A 71 21.72 2.18 10.39
C PHE A 71 23.18 1.77 10.61
N TRP A 72 23.48 1.21 11.77
CA TRP A 72 24.80 0.65 12.10
C TRP A 72 24.64 -0.86 12.25
N ASP A 73 25.49 -1.61 11.56
CA ASP A 73 25.59 -3.06 11.72
C ASP A 73 26.61 -3.41 12.81
N ASP A 74 26.57 -4.66 13.29
CA ASP A 74 27.41 -5.15 14.39
C ASP A 74 28.91 -5.13 14.05
N ASP A 75 29.25 -5.13 12.76
CA ASP A 75 30.62 -5.00 12.26
C ASP A 75 31.15 -3.56 12.20
N GLY A 76 30.31 -2.58 12.58
CA GLY A 76 30.61 -1.15 12.58
C GLY A 76 30.34 -0.45 11.24
N THR A 77 29.84 -1.17 10.22
CA THR A 77 29.44 -0.58 8.94
C THR A 77 28.20 0.29 9.12
N VAL A 78 28.22 1.47 8.52
CA VAL A 78 27.07 2.38 8.49
C VAL A 78 26.37 2.30 7.15
N TYR A 79 25.05 2.24 7.17
CA TYR A 79 24.21 2.21 5.99
C TYR A 79 23.28 3.41 6.01
N MET A 80 23.09 4.00 4.83
CA MET A 80 22.01 4.95 4.61
C MET A 80 20.87 4.23 3.90
N ALA A 81 19.70 4.20 4.54
CA ALA A 81 18.47 3.65 3.99
C ALA A 81 17.51 4.79 3.63
N SER A 82 17.19 4.92 2.36
CA SER A 82 15.97 5.58 1.86
C SER A 82 15.23 4.51 1.02
N GLY A 83 14.33 4.82 0.07
CA GLY A 83 13.79 3.77 -0.85
C GLY A 83 14.86 2.94 -1.63
N TRP A 84 16.13 3.27 -1.42
CA TRP A 84 17.38 2.70 -1.91
C TRP A 84 18.40 2.72 -0.76
N GLY A 85 19.47 1.93 -0.81
CA GLY A 85 20.49 1.97 0.24
C GLY A 85 21.93 1.80 -0.25
N GLY A 86 22.86 2.16 0.61
CA GLY A 86 24.30 2.05 0.41
C GLY A 86 25.07 2.26 1.71
N ALA A 87 26.28 1.74 1.78
CA ALA A 87 27.17 1.94 2.92
C ALA A 87 27.74 3.37 2.92
N ILE A 88 28.00 3.93 4.10
CA ILE A 88 28.56 5.25 4.32
C ILE A 88 29.91 5.10 5.03
N ASP A 89 30.93 5.74 4.45
CA ASP A 89 32.22 5.92 5.09
C ASP A 89 32.13 7.12 6.07
N LEU A 90 32.34 6.88 7.36
CA LEU A 90 32.19 7.90 8.40
C LEU A 90 33.36 8.88 8.49
N ASP A 91 34.50 8.56 7.89
CA ASP A 91 35.68 9.44 7.91
C ASP A 91 35.58 10.48 6.78
N THR A 92 34.99 10.10 5.66
CA THR A 92 34.92 10.91 4.44
C THR A 92 33.52 11.42 4.11
N GLY A 93 32.48 10.73 4.60
CA GLY A 93 31.08 10.97 4.25
C GLY A 93 30.68 10.40 2.90
N ALA A 94 31.57 9.66 2.22
CA ALA A 94 31.32 9.06 0.92
C ALA A 94 30.33 7.89 1.01
N ALA A 95 29.50 7.74 -0.02
CA ALA A 95 28.52 6.66 -0.09
C ALA A 95 28.91 5.60 -1.13
N SER A 96 28.67 4.32 -0.83
CA SER A 96 28.85 3.22 -1.78
C SER A 96 27.90 3.34 -2.97
N PRO A 97 28.12 2.58 -4.06
CA PRO A 97 27.15 2.46 -5.13
C PRO A 97 25.75 2.09 -4.60
N VAL A 98 24.73 2.73 -5.16
CA VAL A 98 23.35 2.61 -4.73
C VAL A 98 22.80 1.22 -5.08
N THR A 99 22.22 0.55 -4.09
CA THR A 99 21.42 -0.67 -4.29
C THR A 99 19.95 -0.32 -4.10
N ARG A 100 19.09 -0.69 -5.05
CA ARG A 100 17.64 -0.55 -4.88
C ARG A 100 17.16 -1.59 -3.88
N ILE A 101 16.69 -1.14 -2.71
CA ILE A 101 16.16 -2.02 -1.67
C ILE A 101 14.66 -2.30 -1.91
N TRP A 102 13.94 -1.35 -2.53
CA TRP A 102 12.51 -1.45 -2.78
C TRP A 102 12.13 -1.15 -4.25
N ASN A 103 11.39 -2.07 -4.89
CA ASN A 103 10.99 -1.99 -6.30
C ASN A 103 9.52 -1.61 -6.52
N GLY A 104 8.88 -0.94 -5.56
CA GLY A 104 7.47 -0.58 -5.68
C GLY A 104 7.16 0.44 -6.78
N THR A 105 5.90 0.44 -7.21
CA THR A 105 5.37 1.17 -8.38
C THR A 105 4.69 2.50 -8.04
N GLY A 106 4.82 3.01 -6.81
CA GLY A 106 4.08 4.17 -6.27
C GLY A 106 4.28 5.53 -6.95
N GLY A 107 5.02 5.60 -8.06
CA GLY A 107 5.24 6.80 -8.84
C GLY A 107 6.17 7.82 -8.18
N SER A 108 6.60 8.80 -8.98
CA SER A 108 7.46 9.92 -8.57
C SER A 108 7.36 10.99 -9.66
N ASN A 109 6.70 12.12 -9.41
CA ASN A 109 6.44 13.15 -10.45
C ASN A 109 7.71 13.60 -11.20
N PRO A 110 7.67 13.73 -12.55
CA PRO A 110 8.46 14.70 -13.28
C PRO A 110 7.54 15.66 -14.04
N VAL A 111 7.69 16.97 -13.86
CA VAL A 111 7.13 17.95 -14.82
C VAL A 111 8.14 19.10 -15.02
N ASN A 112 8.58 19.22 -16.28
CA ASN A 112 9.41 20.25 -16.93
C ASN A 112 10.96 20.10 -16.83
N GLU A 113 11.52 19.28 -17.75
CA GLU A 113 12.90 19.24 -18.35
C GLU A 113 14.16 19.53 -17.48
N TRP A 114 15.30 18.82 -17.40
CA TRP A 114 15.93 17.52 -17.81
C TRP A 114 17.05 17.24 -16.74
N PRO A 115 17.51 15.99 -16.50
CA PRO A 115 18.70 15.47 -17.21
C PRO A 115 18.54 14.02 -17.67
N THR A 116 19.30 13.65 -18.70
CA THR A 116 19.37 12.30 -19.26
C THR A 116 19.78 11.30 -18.17
N ALA A 117 18.86 10.43 -17.78
CA ALA A 117 19.19 9.26 -17.01
C ALA A 117 20.14 8.38 -17.84
N ALA A 118 21.19 7.83 -17.21
CA ALA A 118 21.80 6.63 -17.76
C ALA A 118 20.66 5.61 -17.99
N PRO A 119 20.57 4.96 -19.17
CA PRO A 119 19.47 4.06 -19.43
C PRO A 119 19.44 3.00 -18.34
N VAL A 120 18.30 2.90 -17.65
CA VAL A 120 17.96 1.70 -16.90
C VAL A 120 17.94 0.60 -17.94
N LYS A 121 19.04 -0.15 -18.05
CA LYS A 121 19.06 -1.36 -18.86
C LYS A 121 18.14 -2.34 -18.13
N GLY A 122 16.91 -2.49 -18.61
CA GLY A 122 15.94 -3.44 -18.11
C GLY A 122 16.58 -4.82 -17.99
N GLY A 123 16.91 -5.20 -16.77
CA GLY A 123 17.67 -6.40 -16.47
C GLY A 123 17.51 -6.77 -15.00
N VAL A 124 17.69 -8.06 -14.71
CA VAL A 124 17.80 -8.58 -13.36
C VAL A 124 18.99 -7.90 -12.69
N MET A 125 18.74 -7.14 -11.62
CA MET A 125 19.81 -6.59 -10.79
C MET A 125 19.96 -7.49 -9.56
N SER A 126 21.16 -7.97 -9.30
CA SER A 126 21.51 -8.65 -8.05
C SER A 126 21.90 -7.60 -6.99
N GLY A 127 21.20 -7.60 -5.85
CA GLY A 127 21.60 -6.87 -4.65
C GLY A 127 22.50 -7.72 -3.76
N TRP A 128 22.89 -7.16 -2.62
CA TRP A 128 23.72 -7.85 -1.63
C TRP A 128 23.07 -9.17 -1.21
N HIS A 129 23.86 -10.23 -1.23
CA HIS A 129 23.58 -11.37 -0.38
C HIS A 129 24.02 -10.95 1.02
N LEU A 130 23.08 -10.67 1.92
CA LEU A 130 23.39 -10.92 3.32
C LEU A 130 23.84 -12.38 3.36
N ALA A 131 25.09 -12.62 3.73
CA ALA A 131 25.46 -13.96 4.15
C ALA A 131 24.38 -14.34 5.18
N PRO A 132 23.68 -15.48 5.02
CA PRO A 132 22.72 -15.88 6.03
C PRO A 132 23.44 -15.78 7.35
N ALA A 133 22.93 -14.96 8.27
CA ALA A 133 23.53 -14.79 9.58
C ALA A 133 23.80 -16.20 10.09
N ALA A 134 25.07 -16.53 10.30
CA ALA A 134 25.46 -17.88 10.71
C ALA A 134 24.74 -18.16 12.04
N GLY A 135 23.63 -18.90 11.98
CA GLY A 135 22.76 -19.11 13.13
C GLY A 135 21.25 -19.03 12.91
N MET A 136 20.73 -18.57 11.76
CA MET A 136 19.29 -18.68 11.45
C MET A 136 18.97 -19.94 10.63
N GLU A 137 19.26 -21.11 11.21
CA GLU A 137 18.58 -22.35 10.85
C GLU A 137 17.62 -22.71 11.99
N GLY A 138 16.43 -22.10 11.95
CA GLY A 138 15.27 -22.53 12.72
C GLY A 138 14.50 -23.59 11.94
N PRO A 139 14.23 -24.79 12.50
CA PRO A 139 13.43 -25.81 11.84
C PRO A 139 11.95 -25.41 11.88
N GLY A 140 11.39 -25.08 10.71
CA GLY A 140 9.98 -24.70 10.54
C GLY A 140 9.79 -23.18 10.54
N GLY A 141 9.08 -22.67 9.53
CA GLY A 141 8.83 -21.24 9.36
C GLY A 141 8.34 -20.60 10.65
N GLU A 142 9.16 -19.72 11.22
CA GLU A 142 8.89 -19.12 12.53
C GLU A 142 7.76 -18.10 12.42
N LYS A 143 6.87 -18.11 13.41
CA LYS A 143 5.93 -17.02 13.70
C LYS A 143 6.71 -15.70 13.67
N GLY A 144 6.44 -14.83 12.69
CA GLY A 144 6.95 -13.46 12.66
C GLY A 144 7.82 -13.09 11.45
N GLU A 145 8.09 -13.99 10.51
CA GLU A 145 8.75 -13.61 9.25
C GLU A 145 7.79 -12.77 8.37
N ILE A 146 8.08 -11.48 8.19
CA ILE A 146 7.34 -10.60 7.27
C ILE A 146 7.71 -10.99 5.83
N ARG A 147 6.82 -11.68 5.11
CA ARG A 147 7.02 -12.06 3.70
C ARG A 147 6.32 -11.10 2.77
N VAL A 148 6.99 -10.01 2.39
CA VAL A 148 6.44 -9.01 1.45
C VAL A 148 6.14 -9.62 0.07
N ASP A 149 6.93 -10.61 -0.37
CA ASP A 149 6.84 -11.22 -1.71
C ASP A 149 6.40 -12.70 -1.67
N GLY A 150 5.95 -13.18 -0.51
CA GLY A 150 5.57 -14.58 -0.31
C GLY A 150 4.19 -14.95 -0.88
N ALA A 151 3.99 -16.26 -1.08
CA ALA A 151 2.67 -16.82 -1.28
C ALA A 151 1.90 -16.89 0.04
N ASP A 152 0.60 -16.64 -0.02
CA ASP A 152 -0.30 -16.85 1.11
C ASP A 152 -1.05 -18.17 0.92
N VAL A 153 -1.01 -19.02 1.94
CA VAL A 153 -1.83 -20.24 2.05
C VAL A 153 -2.46 -20.23 3.43
N VAL A 154 -3.64 -19.59 3.54
CA VAL A 154 -4.31 -19.39 4.83
C VAL A 154 -5.70 -20.01 4.79
N ASP A 155 -5.97 -20.89 5.76
CA ASP A 155 -7.22 -21.64 5.88
C ASP A 155 -8.01 -21.29 7.14
N PHE A 156 -7.51 -20.37 7.97
CA PHE A 156 -8.18 -19.82 9.15
C PHE A 156 -8.60 -20.90 10.15
N LEU A 157 -7.75 -21.91 10.37
CA LEU A 157 -8.01 -23.03 11.29
C LEU A 157 -8.14 -22.57 12.75
N CYS A 158 -8.74 -23.40 13.60
CA CYS A 158 -8.87 -23.08 15.02
C CYS A 158 -7.49 -22.85 15.66
N GLY A 159 -7.32 -21.69 16.30
CA GLY A 159 -6.04 -21.29 16.92
C GLY A 159 -5.08 -20.58 15.96
N GLU A 160 -5.41 -20.45 14.68
CA GLU A 160 -4.71 -19.54 13.78
C GLU A 160 -5.11 -18.08 14.06
N GLU A 161 -4.25 -17.16 13.61
CA GLU A 161 -4.47 -15.73 13.65
C GLU A 161 -4.43 -15.17 12.23
N ILE A 162 -4.97 -13.97 12.04
CA ILE A 162 -4.77 -13.23 10.79
C ILE A 162 -3.27 -12.91 10.67
N PRO A 163 -2.62 -13.16 9.52
CA PRO A 163 -1.20 -12.85 9.34
C PRO A 163 -0.87 -11.41 9.73
N GLY A 164 0.23 -11.22 10.47
CA GLY A 164 0.59 -9.93 11.07
C GLY A 164 1.00 -8.86 10.07
N ASP A 165 1.33 -9.24 8.83
CA ASP A 165 1.69 -8.36 7.73
C ASP A 165 0.47 -7.89 6.91
N TRP A 166 -0.71 -8.46 7.16
CA TRP A 166 -1.97 -8.01 6.59
C TRP A 166 -2.45 -6.70 7.23
N VAL A 167 -3.01 -5.84 6.41
CA VAL A 167 -3.43 -4.48 6.76
C VAL A 167 -4.95 -4.39 6.90
N ARG A 168 -5.36 -3.51 7.81
CA ARG A 168 -6.73 -2.98 7.87
C ARG A 168 -6.72 -1.51 7.48
N TYR A 169 -7.87 -0.95 7.15
CA TYR A 169 -8.00 0.45 6.79
C TYR A 169 -8.17 1.34 8.03
N CYS A 170 -7.32 2.38 8.17
CA CYS A 170 -7.33 3.31 9.31
C CYS A 170 -7.36 2.63 10.68
N VAL A 171 -8.36 2.95 11.52
CA VAL A 171 -8.56 2.37 12.86
C VAL A 171 -9.64 1.30 12.75
N PRO A 172 -9.28 0.00 12.72
CA PRO A 172 -10.24 -1.07 12.60
C PRO A 172 -11.02 -1.30 13.90
N VAL A 173 -12.24 -1.82 13.77
CA VAL A 173 -12.97 -2.44 14.87
C VAL A 173 -12.52 -3.91 14.96
N GLU A 174 -11.60 -4.22 15.87
CA GLU A 174 -10.98 -5.55 15.93
C GLU A 174 -11.99 -6.69 16.14
N SER A 175 -13.10 -6.45 16.85
CA SER A 175 -14.17 -7.46 17.02
C SER A 175 -14.91 -7.81 15.72
N SER A 176 -14.71 -7.04 14.65
CA SER A 176 -15.28 -7.32 13.33
C SER A 176 -14.54 -8.45 12.60
N TYR A 177 -13.40 -8.92 13.13
CA TYR A 177 -12.60 -10.00 12.56
C TYR A 177 -12.48 -11.16 13.55
N VAL A 178 -13.05 -12.32 13.22
CA VAL A 178 -12.97 -13.50 14.10
C VAL A 178 -12.54 -14.72 13.30
N VAL A 179 -11.38 -15.28 13.65
CA VAL A 179 -10.86 -16.52 13.06
C VAL A 179 -11.54 -17.73 13.70
N SER A 180 -11.99 -18.68 12.87
CA SER A 180 -12.65 -19.92 13.27
C SER A 180 -13.73 -19.75 14.36
N PRO A 181 -14.77 -18.91 14.14
CA PRO A 181 -15.87 -18.85 15.09
C PRO A 181 -16.63 -20.18 15.11
N ALA A 182 -17.25 -20.48 16.25
CA ALA A 182 -18.03 -21.70 16.43
C ALA A 182 -19.09 -21.87 15.33
N GLY A 183 -19.11 -23.05 14.69
CA GLY A 183 -20.00 -23.38 13.57
C GLY A 183 -19.49 -22.93 12.20
N TYR A 184 -18.34 -22.24 12.15
CA TYR A 184 -17.66 -21.79 10.94
C TYR A 184 -16.15 -22.03 11.06
N GLU A 185 -15.77 -23.22 11.48
CA GLU A 185 -14.38 -23.63 11.61
C GLU A 185 -13.65 -23.55 10.25
N GLY A 186 -12.39 -23.09 10.26
CA GLY A 186 -11.63 -22.85 9.03
C GLY A 186 -12.14 -21.64 8.24
N ARG A 187 -12.73 -20.64 8.91
CA ARG A 187 -13.20 -19.38 8.29
C ARG A 187 -12.79 -18.15 9.08
N LEU A 188 -12.49 -17.07 8.38
CA LEU A 188 -12.46 -15.73 8.93
C LEU A 188 -13.83 -15.09 8.76
N ARG A 189 -14.48 -14.75 9.87
CA ARG A 189 -15.73 -14.01 9.88
C ARG A 189 -15.45 -12.52 9.85
N LEU A 190 -16.11 -11.83 8.93
CA LEU A 190 -16.18 -10.39 8.82
C LEU A 190 -17.57 -9.91 9.27
N THR A 191 -17.61 -9.06 10.30
CA THR A 191 -18.81 -8.30 10.66
C THR A 191 -18.83 -7.02 9.82
N PRO A 192 -19.90 -6.72 9.06
CA PRO A 192 -19.92 -5.55 8.21
C PRO A 192 -20.00 -4.27 9.05
N GLU A 193 -19.30 -3.22 8.61
CA GLU A 193 -19.54 -1.86 9.07
C GLU A 193 -20.55 -1.16 8.13
N ALA A 194 -21.15 -0.08 8.61
CA ALA A 194 -22.03 0.77 7.80
C ALA A 194 -21.30 1.30 6.56
N ALA A 195 -20.12 1.87 6.77
CA ALA A 195 -19.34 2.45 5.71
C ALA A 195 -18.83 1.38 4.72
N ASN A 196 -18.99 1.66 3.44
CA ASN A 196 -18.34 0.87 2.38
C ASN A 196 -16.89 1.34 2.14
N LEU A 197 -16.19 0.72 1.19
CA LEU A 197 -14.81 1.07 0.87
C LEU A 197 -14.64 2.55 0.50
N THR A 198 -15.61 3.15 -0.19
CA THR A 198 -15.59 4.56 -0.60
C THR A 198 -15.93 5.51 0.55
N GLY A 199 -16.88 5.13 1.40
CA GLY A 199 -17.46 5.98 2.43
C GLY A 199 -18.26 7.15 1.87
N THR A 200 -18.61 8.06 2.78
CA THR A 200 -19.28 9.32 2.44
C THR A 200 -18.29 10.49 2.45
N ALA A 201 -18.62 11.57 1.73
CA ALA A 201 -17.78 12.78 1.68
C ALA A 201 -17.55 13.42 3.07
N GLU A 202 -18.44 13.13 4.02
CA GLU A 202 -18.51 13.74 5.35
C GLU A 202 -17.82 12.89 6.44
N ALA A 203 -17.55 11.60 6.18
CA ALA A 203 -17.18 10.65 7.22
C ALA A 203 -15.82 9.96 6.99
N ARG A 204 -14.76 10.77 6.95
CA ARG A 204 -13.36 10.29 6.80
C ARG A 204 -12.84 9.44 7.98
N GLY A 205 -13.59 9.32 9.07
CA GLY A 205 -13.21 8.57 10.27
C GLY A 205 -14.01 7.30 10.54
N GLU A 206 -14.95 6.91 9.68
CA GLU A 206 -15.74 5.69 9.87
C GLU A 206 -14.90 4.44 9.73
N ALA A 207 -15.20 3.46 10.59
CA ALA A 207 -14.65 2.13 10.48
C ALA A 207 -15.12 1.47 9.19
N VAL A 208 -14.21 0.77 8.53
CA VAL A 208 -14.49 -0.04 7.35
C VAL A 208 -14.04 -1.47 7.66
N THR A 209 -14.90 -2.45 7.43
CA THR A 209 -14.49 -3.85 7.50
C THR A 209 -13.74 -4.22 6.23
N PHE A 210 -12.42 -4.15 6.31
CA PHE A 210 -11.48 -4.48 5.25
C PHE A 210 -10.25 -5.16 5.84
N VAL A 211 -9.84 -6.26 5.22
CA VAL A 211 -8.58 -6.94 5.49
C VAL A 211 -7.90 -7.27 4.18
N GLY A 212 -6.61 -6.94 4.06
CA GLY A 212 -5.88 -7.13 2.80
C GLY A 212 -4.39 -7.29 3.00
N ARG A 213 -3.71 -7.68 1.93
CA ARG A 213 -2.25 -7.71 1.85
C ARG A 213 -1.76 -6.69 0.83
N ARG A 214 -0.48 -6.33 0.93
CA ARG A 214 0.19 -5.52 -0.08
C ARG A 214 0.40 -6.34 -1.35
N GLN A 215 0.13 -5.77 -2.52
CA GLN A 215 0.55 -6.39 -3.77
C GLN A 215 2.09 -6.39 -3.86
N GLY A 216 2.71 -7.53 -3.57
CA GLY A 216 4.17 -7.69 -3.58
C GLY A 216 4.77 -7.84 -4.98
N VAL A 217 4.01 -8.39 -5.94
CA VAL A 217 4.50 -8.69 -7.29
C VAL A 217 3.58 -8.18 -8.39
N THR A 218 4.13 -7.94 -9.59
CA THR A 218 3.35 -7.42 -10.72
C THR A 218 2.29 -8.41 -11.19
N LEU A 219 2.66 -9.67 -11.39
CA LEU A 219 1.75 -10.72 -11.84
C LEU A 219 1.44 -11.67 -10.68
N PHE A 220 0.16 -11.87 -10.39
CA PHE A 220 -0.28 -12.72 -9.29
C PHE A 220 -1.67 -13.31 -9.55
N GLU A 221 -2.01 -14.32 -8.76
CA GLU A 221 -3.37 -14.82 -8.59
C GLU A 221 -3.78 -14.68 -7.13
N TYR A 222 -4.96 -14.13 -6.88
CA TYR A 222 -5.57 -14.02 -5.56
C TYR A 222 -6.95 -14.68 -5.58
N SER A 223 -7.28 -15.44 -4.54
CA SER A 223 -8.61 -16.02 -4.39
C SER A 223 -9.01 -16.24 -2.94
N VAL A 224 -10.32 -16.15 -2.69
CA VAL A 224 -10.97 -16.54 -1.42
C VAL A 224 -12.26 -17.30 -1.74
N ASP A 225 -12.63 -18.24 -0.88
CA ASP A 225 -13.95 -18.86 -0.90
C ASP A 225 -14.86 -18.05 0.05
N LEU A 226 -15.85 -17.36 -0.49
CA LEU A 226 -16.77 -16.50 0.26
C LEU A 226 -18.13 -17.18 0.46
N GLU A 227 -18.55 -17.27 1.72
CA GLU A 227 -19.91 -17.63 2.12
C GLU A 227 -20.62 -16.38 2.63
N PHE A 228 -21.61 -15.92 1.87
CA PHE A 228 -22.37 -14.71 2.18
C PHE A 228 -23.73 -14.76 1.48
N THR A 229 -24.78 -14.35 2.17
CA THR A 229 -26.14 -14.22 1.64
C THR A 229 -26.77 -13.03 2.33
N ALA A 230 -26.81 -11.90 1.62
CA ALA A 230 -27.47 -10.69 2.09
C ALA A 230 -28.92 -10.99 2.52
N THR A 231 -29.31 -10.47 3.68
CA THR A 231 -30.65 -10.65 4.23
C THR A 231 -31.54 -9.45 3.95
N ILE A 232 -30.94 -8.29 3.67
CA ILE A 232 -31.62 -7.07 3.24
C ILE A 232 -30.86 -6.44 2.06
N GLU A 233 -31.56 -5.62 1.29
CA GLU A 233 -30.95 -4.80 0.23
C GLU A 233 -29.82 -3.92 0.78
N GLY A 234 -28.76 -3.78 -0.01
CA GLY A 234 -27.59 -2.94 0.30
C GLY A 234 -26.45 -3.68 0.99
N GLU A 235 -26.66 -4.86 1.57
CA GLU A 235 -25.55 -5.64 2.14
C GLU A 235 -24.65 -6.23 1.04
N GLU A 236 -23.34 -6.12 1.24
CA GLU A 236 -22.34 -6.55 0.26
C GLU A 236 -21.09 -7.09 0.96
N ALA A 237 -20.54 -8.19 0.44
CA ALA A 237 -19.23 -8.69 0.84
C ALA A 237 -18.48 -9.23 -0.36
N GLY A 238 -17.17 -9.01 -0.41
CA GLY A 238 -16.42 -9.23 -1.65
C GLY A 238 -14.92 -9.20 -1.51
N VAL A 239 -14.28 -9.16 -2.67
CA VAL A 239 -12.84 -8.91 -2.84
C VAL A 239 -12.60 -7.59 -3.53
N THR A 240 -11.48 -6.95 -3.24
CA THR A 240 -11.13 -5.65 -3.79
C THR A 240 -9.66 -5.57 -4.16
N VAL A 241 -9.37 -4.82 -5.22
CA VAL A 241 -8.06 -4.22 -5.47
C VAL A 241 -8.17 -2.75 -5.09
N PHE A 242 -7.46 -2.35 -4.04
CA PHE A 242 -7.70 -1.10 -3.33
C PHE A 242 -6.41 -0.29 -3.19
N ILE A 243 -6.44 1.00 -3.50
CA ILE A 243 -5.34 1.92 -3.12
C ILE A 243 -5.82 3.03 -2.18
N SER A 244 -7.08 3.46 -2.31
CA SER A 244 -7.70 4.46 -1.45
C SER A 244 -9.22 4.34 -1.54
N ARG A 245 -9.95 5.04 -0.65
CA ARG A 245 -11.42 5.10 -0.71
C ARG A 245 -11.93 5.69 -2.03
N GLU A 246 -11.15 6.58 -2.62
CA GLU A 246 -11.49 7.20 -3.89
C GLU A 246 -11.10 6.33 -5.11
N GLN A 247 -10.32 5.27 -4.92
CA GLN A 247 -9.70 4.49 -6.01
C GLN A 247 -9.60 3.00 -5.65
N HIS A 248 -10.56 2.22 -6.15
CA HIS A 248 -10.62 0.77 -5.94
C HIS A 248 -11.49 0.08 -6.99
N VAL A 249 -11.31 -1.24 -7.13
CA VAL A 249 -12.08 -2.10 -8.04
C VAL A 249 -12.53 -3.33 -7.26
N ASP A 250 -13.82 -3.63 -7.32
CA ASP A 250 -14.45 -4.58 -6.42
C ASP A 250 -15.21 -5.67 -7.18
N LEU A 251 -15.21 -6.87 -6.61
CA LEU A 251 -16.13 -7.94 -6.95
C LEU A 251 -16.81 -8.42 -5.67
N GLY A 252 -18.09 -8.10 -5.54
CA GLY A 252 -18.91 -8.42 -4.39
C GLY A 252 -20.03 -9.41 -4.69
N ILE A 253 -20.53 -10.08 -3.65
CA ILE A 253 -21.81 -10.76 -3.63
C ILE A 253 -22.83 -9.81 -3.02
N ILE A 254 -23.91 -9.55 -3.75
CA ILE A 254 -25.06 -8.74 -3.35
C ILE A 254 -26.36 -9.57 -3.47
N GLY A 255 -27.50 -8.95 -3.17
CA GLY A 255 -28.84 -9.45 -3.46
C GLY A 255 -29.78 -9.39 -2.27
N GLU A 256 -31.01 -9.88 -2.44
CA GLU A 256 -32.02 -9.97 -1.38
C GLU A 256 -32.93 -11.20 -1.64
N GLY A 257 -33.59 -11.72 -0.59
CA GLY A 257 -34.70 -12.66 -0.76
C GLY A 257 -34.33 -14.01 -1.36
N GLY A 258 -33.05 -14.39 -1.29
CA GLY A 258 -32.51 -15.64 -1.84
C GLY A 258 -31.95 -15.53 -3.26
N GLY A 259 -32.14 -14.39 -3.94
CA GLY A 259 -31.45 -14.08 -5.19
C GLY A 259 -30.04 -13.57 -4.88
N ARG A 260 -29.01 -14.37 -5.15
CA ARG A 260 -27.61 -13.95 -4.98
C ARG A 260 -27.03 -13.52 -6.31
N GLN A 261 -26.40 -12.36 -6.34
CA GLN A 261 -25.80 -11.81 -7.55
C GLN A 261 -24.34 -11.43 -7.30
N LEU A 262 -23.53 -11.49 -8.35
CA LEU A 262 -22.19 -10.93 -8.39
C LEU A 262 -22.28 -9.51 -8.91
N ARG A 263 -21.57 -8.59 -8.26
CA ARG A 263 -21.43 -7.19 -8.67
C ARG A 263 -19.97 -6.88 -8.89
N PHE A 264 -19.62 -6.47 -10.10
CA PHE A 264 -18.30 -5.93 -10.43
C PHE A 264 -18.43 -4.43 -10.67
N SER A 265 -17.64 -3.64 -9.94
CA SER A 265 -17.70 -2.18 -9.98
C SER A 265 -16.32 -1.57 -9.72
N ALA A 266 -16.18 -0.26 -10.00
CA ALA A 266 -14.96 0.47 -9.74
C ALA A 266 -15.24 1.91 -9.34
N THR A 267 -14.44 2.41 -8.41
CA THR A 267 -14.40 3.81 -7.99
C THR A 267 -13.10 4.42 -8.50
N THR A 268 -13.18 5.50 -9.29
CA THR A 268 -12.01 6.10 -10.00
C THR A 268 -11.83 7.59 -9.69
N PHE A 269 -12.32 8.06 -8.55
CA PHE A 269 -12.29 9.48 -8.20
C PHE A 269 -10.85 10.01 -8.12
N GLY A 270 -10.63 11.22 -8.66
CA GLY A 270 -9.29 11.81 -8.77
C GLY A 270 -8.41 11.17 -9.85
N LYS A 271 -8.97 10.33 -10.75
CA LYS A 271 -8.29 9.79 -11.95
C LYS A 271 -8.96 10.26 -13.25
N PRO A 272 -8.65 11.47 -13.75
CA PRO A 272 -9.29 12.00 -14.96
C PRO A 272 -8.97 11.18 -16.24
N ASN A 273 -7.86 10.44 -16.23
CA ASN A 273 -7.42 9.65 -17.39
C ASN A 273 -7.74 8.15 -17.27
N ALA A 274 -8.24 7.69 -16.11
CA ALA A 274 -8.61 6.29 -15.95
C ALA A 274 -10.07 6.09 -16.36
N THR A 275 -10.32 5.09 -17.20
CA THR A 275 -11.69 4.73 -17.59
C THR A 275 -12.24 3.73 -16.57
N ALA A 276 -13.31 4.10 -15.89
CA ALA A 276 -14.05 3.16 -15.05
C ALA A 276 -14.66 2.06 -15.94
N PRO A 277 -14.44 0.76 -15.64
CA PRO A 277 -15.19 -0.29 -16.29
C PRO A 277 -16.71 -0.12 -16.04
N GLU A 278 -17.52 -0.59 -16.99
CA GLU A 278 -18.97 -0.64 -16.79
C GLU A 278 -19.30 -1.56 -15.62
N GLU A 279 -20.20 -1.11 -14.75
CA GLU A 279 -20.72 -1.93 -13.66
C GLU A 279 -21.45 -3.14 -14.23
N ARG A 280 -21.15 -4.32 -13.72
CA ARG A 280 -21.77 -5.57 -14.17
C ARG A 280 -22.36 -6.33 -13.00
N VAL A 281 -23.66 -6.62 -13.12
CA VAL A 281 -24.40 -7.46 -12.18
C VAL A 281 -24.89 -8.73 -12.88
N VAL A 282 -24.62 -9.89 -12.30
CA VAL A 282 -25.03 -11.20 -12.86
C VAL A 282 -25.50 -12.12 -11.74
N ASP A 283 -26.59 -12.86 -11.95
CA ASP A 283 -27.05 -13.88 -11.01
C ASP A 283 -26.01 -14.99 -10.82
N ILE A 284 -25.80 -15.40 -9.57
CA ILE A 284 -24.97 -16.55 -9.25
C ILE A 284 -25.72 -17.82 -9.67
N PRO A 285 -25.11 -18.72 -10.47
CA PRO A 285 -25.76 -19.96 -10.85
C PRO A 285 -26.24 -20.75 -9.61
N PRO A 286 -27.51 -21.18 -9.54
CA PRO A 286 -28.02 -21.93 -8.39
C PRO A 286 -27.23 -23.20 -8.06
N SER A 287 -26.56 -23.78 -9.07
CA SER A 287 -25.69 -24.96 -8.95
C SER A 287 -24.45 -24.74 -8.10
N TRP A 288 -24.01 -23.49 -7.88
CA TRP A 288 -22.76 -23.20 -7.17
C TRP A 288 -22.88 -23.34 -5.64
N GLY A 289 -24.09 -23.44 -5.10
CA GLY A 289 -24.35 -23.62 -3.67
C GLY A 289 -24.01 -22.37 -2.85
N GLY A 290 -23.82 -22.52 -1.54
CA GLY A 290 -23.64 -21.40 -0.61
C GLY A 290 -22.31 -20.63 -0.76
N LYS A 291 -21.22 -21.34 -1.10
CA LYS A 291 -19.86 -20.78 -1.19
C LYS A 291 -19.46 -20.50 -2.64
N VAL A 292 -18.91 -19.31 -2.88
CA VAL A 292 -18.42 -18.90 -4.20
C VAL A 292 -16.96 -18.48 -4.09
N ARG A 293 -16.11 -18.94 -5.01
CA ARG A 293 -14.73 -18.52 -5.06
C ARG A 293 -14.66 -17.20 -5.81
N LEU A 294 -14.18 -16.15 -5.17
CA LEU A 294 -13.90 -14.86 -5.82
C LEU A 294 -12.41 -14.80 -6.14
N GLN A 295 -12.06 -14.32 -7.33
CA GLN A 295 -10.70 -14.33 -7.84
C GLN A 295 -10.32 -12.98 -8.45
N VAL A 296 -9.06 -12.62 -8.25
CA VAL A 296 -8.40 -11.48 -8.89
C VAL A 296 -7.09 -11.95 -9.49
N GLU A 297 -6.87 -11.66 -10.77
CA GLU A 297 -5.63 -12.00 -11.46
C GLU A 297 -5.01 -10.78 -12.10
N ALA A 298 -3.70 -10.61 -11.92
CA ALA A 298 -2.88 -9.75 -12.76
C ALA A 298 -2.03 -10.63 -13.68
N ARG A 299 -2.45 -10.76 -14.93
CA ARG A 299 -1.74 -11.54 -15.97
C ARG A 299 -0.78 -10.68 -16.80
N ASP A 300 -0.97 -9.37 -16.74
CA ASP A 300 -0.07 -8.35 -17.27
C ASP A 300 0.07 -7.19 -16.27
N ASP A 301 0.89 -6.20 -16.62
CA ASP A 301 1.15 -5.01 -15.81
C ASP A 301 0.15 -3.87 -16.03
N LYS A 302 -0.89 -4.09 -16.84
CA LYS A 302 -1.85 -3.05 -17.26
C LYS A 302 -3.21 -3.23 -16.64
N SER A 303 -3.52 -4.39 -16.07
CA SER A 303 -4.90 -4.68 -15.70
C SER A 303 -5.06 -5.81 -14.69
N TYR A 304 -6.25 -5.83 -14.09
CA TYR A 304 -6.75 -6.88 -13.22
C TYR A 304 -7.99 -7.51 -13.85
N THR A 305 -8.08 -8.84 -13.84
CA THR A 305 -9.28 -9.59 -14.20
C THR A 305 -9.95 -10.10 -12.94
N PHE A 306 -11.26 -9.87 -12.84
CA PHE A 306 -12.09 -10.33 -11.74
C PHE A 306 -13.02 -11.44 -12.23
N SER A 307 -13.04 -12.55 -11.51
CA SER A 307 -13.90 -13.69 -11.82
C SER A 307 -14.45 -14.34 -10.56
N ALA A 308 -15.54 -15.07 -10.74
CA ALA A 308 -16.11 -15.92 -9.71
C ALA A 308 -16.14 -17.37 -10.20
N ALA A 309 -16.04 -18.33 -9.29
CA ALA A 309 -16.08 -19.75 -9.64
C ALA A 309 -16.87 -20.58 -8.62
N SER A 310 -17.45 -21.68 -9.12
CA SER A 310 -18.12 -22.69 -8.30
C SER A 310 -17.12 -23.32 -7.31
N THR A 311 -17.51 -23.45 -6.03
CA THR A 311 -16.73 -24.24 -5.05
C THR A 311 -17.23 -25.67 -4.90
N HIS A 312 -18.38 -25.98 -5.49
CA HIS A 312 -19.05 -27.26 -5.43
C HIS A 312 -19.53 -27.70 -6.81
N GLY A 313 -19.63 -29.00 -7.03
CA GLY A 313 -20.08 -29.55 -8.31
C GLY A 313 -19.06 -29.38 -9.44
N LYS A 314 -19.56 -29.11 -10.66
CA LYS A 314 -18.73 -28.91 -11.84
C LYS A 314 -18.01 -27.57 -11.73
N HIS A 315 -16.69 -27.58 -11.96
CA HIS A 315 -15.89 -26.36 -12.00
C HIS A 315 -16.35 -25.44 -13.14
N GLU A 316 -17.00 -24.34 -12.77
CA GLU A 316 -17.47 -23.29 -13.67
C GLU A 316 -16.88 -21.96 -13.21
N VAL A 317 -16.46 -21.14 -14.17
CA VAL A 317 -15.86 -19.83 -13.94
C VAL A 317 -16.65 -18.80 -14.72
N LEU A 318 -17.02 -17.71 -14.06
CA LEU A 318 -17.64 -16.54 -14.65
C LEU A 318 -16.66 -15.37 -14.54
N GLU A 319 -16.06 -14.98 -15.66
CA GLU A 319 -15.31 -13.73 -15.73
C GLU A 319 -16.30 -12.57 -15.66
N MET A 320 -16.14 -11.71 -14.65
CA MET A 320 -17.04 -10.59 -14.38
C MET A 320 -16.57 -9.31 -15.09
N GLY A 321 -15.27 -9.06 -15.12
CA GLY A 321 -14.74 -7.94 -15.87
C GLY A 321 -13.24 -7.74 -15.71
N ARG A 322 -12.74 -6.75 -16.43
CA ARG A 322 -11.34 -6.35 -16.42
C ARG A 322 -11.24 -4.86 -16.14
N ALA A 323 -10.34 -4.48 -15.25
CA ALA A 323 -10.09 -3.09 -14.87
C ALA A 323 -8.63 -2.71 -15.11
N GLY A 324 -8.40 -1.45 -15.48
CA GLY A 324 -7.06 -0.93 -15.69
C GLY A 324 -6.29 -0.76 -14.38
N ALA A 325 -5.01 -1.13 -14.36
CA ALA A 325 -4.13 -0.93 -13.22
C ALA A 325 -3.83 0.55 -12.94
N ASP A 326 -4.09 1.41 -13.93
CA ASP A 326 -4.05 2.85 -13.80
C ASP A 326 -5.11 3.42 -12.84
N ILE A 327 -6.18 2.68 -12.54
CA ILE A 327 -7.16 3.06 -11.50
C ILE A 327 -6.51 3.09 -10.12
N VAL A 328 -5.69 2.08 -9.81
CA VAL A 328 -5.17 1.80 -8.47
C VAL A 328 -3.66 2.06 -8.34
N THR A 329 -3.13 3.01 -9.10
CA THR A 329 -1.73 3.45 -9.02
C THR A 329 -1.67 4.97 -8.94
N SER A 330 -0.84 5.59 -8.09
CA SER A 330 -0.78 7.07 -7.97
C SER A 330 -2.16 7.70 -7.61
N GLY A 331 -2.46 8.93 -8.07
CA GLY A 331 -3.73 9.61 -7.83
C GLY A 331 -3.91 10.07 -6.37
N THR A 332 -5.06 9.77 -5.78
CA THR A 332 -5.30 10.04 -4.34
C THR A 332 -4.44 9.12 -3.47
N GLY A 333 -4.01 7.97 -4.00
CA GLY A 333 -3.06 7.03 -3.40
C GLY A 333 -1.58 7.35 -3.65
N ARG A 334 -1.20 8.60 -3.92
CA ARG A 334 0.17 9.00 -4.35
C ARG A 334 1.35 8.57 -3.47
N PHE A 335 1.12 8.12 -2.23
CA PHE A 335 2.17 7.72 -1.29
C PHE A 335 2.00 6.28 -0.76
N VAL A 336 1.08 5.52 -1.35
CA VAL A 336 0.78 4.15 -0.93
C VAL A 336 0.84 3.19 -2.12
N GLY A 337 0.88 1.90 -1.81
CA GLY A 337 0.80 0.83 -2.81
C GLY A 337 -0.57 0.20 -2.87
N THR A 338 -0.83 -0.51 -3.97
CA THR A 338 -2.05 -1.30 -4.16
C THR A 338 -2.12 -2.44 -3.15
N LEU A 339 -3.31 -2.62 -2.58
CA LEU A 339 -3.69 -3.72 -1.72
C LEU A 339 -4.64 -4.66 -2.48
N VAL A 340 -4.61 -5.93 -2.11
CA VAL A 340 -5.60 -6.90 -2.54
C VAL A 340 -6.19 -7.52 -1.27
N GLY A 341 -7.51 -7.57 -1.17
CA GLY A 341 -8.14 -8.00 0.07
C GLY A 341 -9.61 -8.34 -0.06
N ALA A 342 -10.26 -8.44 1.10
CA ALA A 342 -11.67 -8.73 1.24
C ALA A 342 -12.34 -7.69 2.15
N TYR A 343 -13.63 -7.47 1.94
CA TYR A 343 -14.43 -6.50 2.69
C TYR A 343 -15.85 -6.99 2.93
N ALA A 344 -16.53 -6.36 3.88
CA ALA A 344 -17.95 -6.52 4.14
C ALA A 344 -18.56 -5.19 4.57
N THR A 345 -19.76 -4.86 4.08
CA THR A 345 -20.43 -3.59 4.36
C THR A 345 -21.94 -3.73 4.30
N THR A 346 -22.64 -2.85 5.01
CA THR A 346 -24.09 -2.68 4.86
C THR A 346 -24.45 -1.54 3.90
N ASN A 347 -23.46 -0.86 3.30
CA ASN A 347 -23.65 0.34 2.46
C ASN A 347 -24.58 1.37 3.13
N ASP A 348 -24.27 1.74 4.37
CA ASP A 348 -25.05 2.64 5.24
C ASP A 348 -26.47 2.14 5.58
N GLY A 349 -26.77 0.88 5.24
CA GLY A 349 -28.01 0.20 5.56
C GLY A 349 -28.06 -0.37 6.98
N MET A 350 -29.24 -0.84 7.37
CA MET A 350 -29.54 -1.41 8.70
C MET A 350 -29.14 -2.88 8.84
N GLY A 351 -28.29 -3.37 7.94
CA GLY A 351 -27.88 -4.77 7.84
C GLY A 351 -26.97 -5.20 8.99
N SER A 352 -26.76 -6.51 9.10
CA SER A 352 -25.77 -7.08 10.04
C SER A 352 -25.25 -8.45 9.63
N THR A 353 -25.52 -8.85 8.38
CA THR A 353 -25.14 -10.14 7.83
C THR A 353 -23.63 -10.26 7.79
N LYS A 354 -23.12 -11.30 8.46
CA LYS A 354 -21.69 -11.58 8.52
C LYS A 354 -21.26 -12.33 7.27
N ALA A 355 -20.06 -12.02 6.78
CA ALA A 355 -19.41 -12.74 5.70
C ALA A 355 -18.37 -13.71 6.25
N TYR A 356 -18.24 -14.89 5.64
CA TYR A 356 -17.28 -15.90 6.07
C TYR A 356 -16.32 -16.24 4.93
N LEU A 357 -15.06 -15.88 5.11
CA LEU A 357 -13.97 -16.11 4.17
C LEU A 357 -13.25 -17.41 4.52
N GLY A 358 -13.03 -18.27 3.55
CA GLY A 358 -12.15 -19.43 3.66
C GLY A 358 -11.11 -19.43 2.55
N ARG A 359 -10.09 -20.29 2.70
CA ARG A 359 -9.14 -20.62 1.63
C ARG A 359 -8.55 -19.39 0.94
N TRP A 360 -7.93 -18.51 1.72
CA TRP A 360 -7.20 -17.36 1.17
C TRP A 360 -5.94 -17.85 0.48
N ARG A 361 -5.80 -17.53 -0.80
CA ARG A 361 -4.60 -17.81 -1.58
C ARG A 361 -4.12 -16.57 -2.28
N TYR A 362 -2.84 -16.27 -2.13
CA TYR A 362 -2.12 -15.33 -2.98
C TYR A 362 -0.92 -16.07 -3.57
N THR A 363 -0.86 -16.19 -4.89
CA THR A 363 0.23 -16.85 -5.59
C THR A 363 1.01 -15.80 -6.39
N PRO A 364 2.22 -15.42 -5.96
CA PRO A 364 3.08 -14.56 -6.75
C PRO A 364 3.53 -15.32 -8.00
N LEU A 365 3.37 -14.72 -9.17
CA LEU A 365 3.80 -15.33 -10.43
C LEU A 365 5.12 -14.72 -10.89
N LYS A 366 5.12 -13.43 -11.23
CA LYS A 366 6.29 -12.74 -11.79
C LYS A 366 6.34 -11.27 -11.40
N GLN A 367 7.55 -10.74 -11.31
CA GLN A 367 7.81 -9.32 -11.12
C GLN A 367 8.26 -8.67 -12.42
N LYS A 368 7.67 -7.53 -12.80
CA LYS A 368 8.17 -6.72 -13.90
C LYS A 368 9.41 -5.94 -13.47
N VAL A 369 10.48 -6.03 -14.25
CA VAL A 369 11.77 -5.35 -14.01
C VAL A 369 12.19 -4.43 -15.15
N GLY A 370 11.42 -4.44 -16.25
CA GLY A 370 11.61 -3.58 -17.41
C GLY A 370 10.41 -3.67 -18.34
N GLU A 371 10.36 -2.84 -19.38
CA GLU A 371 9.29 -2.91 -20.38
C GLU A 371 9.25 -4.29 -21.05
N GLY A 372 8.14 -5.02 -20.87
CA GLY A 372 7.99 -6.40 -21.36
C GLY A 372 8.87 -7.45 -20.66
N VAL A 373 9.69 -7.08 -19.66
CA VAL A 373 10.60 -8.01 -18.98
C VAL A 373 10.07 -8.39 -17.61
N TYR A 374 9.83 -9.69 -17.43
CA TYR A 374 9.31 -10.29 -16.21
C TYR A 374 10.25 -11.37 -15.69
N VAL A 375 10.41 -11.44 -14.37
CA VAL A 375 11.27 -12.42 -13.69
C VAL A 375 10.45 -13.22 -12.69
N ASP A 376 10.80 -14.48 -12.50
CA ASP A 376 10.15 -15.31 -11.50
C ASP A 376 10.52 -14.84 -10.08
N VAL A 377 9.56 -14.98 -9.17
CA VAL A 377 9.72 -14.58 -7.78
C VAL A 377 10.33 -15.76 -7.01
N LYS A 378 11.37 -15.51 -6.21
CA LYS A 378 11.98 -16.56 -5.37
C LYS A 378 10.92 -17.08 -4.39
N GLY A 379 10.61 -18.38 -4.45
CA GLY A 379 9.56 -19.00 -3.63
C GLY A 379 8.33 -19.50 -4.40
N SER A 380 8.29 -19.38 -5.73
CA SER A 380 7.23 -19.94 -6.58
C SER A 380 7.27 -21.46 -6.77
N GLY A 381 8.14 -22.17 -6.04
CA GLY A 381 8.20 -23.62 -6.04
C GLY A 381 6.99 -24.21 -5.32
N ARG A 382 6.18 -24.96 -6.07
CA ARG A 382 5.09 -25.78 -5.55
C ARG A 382 5.51 -26.73 -4.44
#